data_AF-A7EMP6-F1
#
_entry.id   AF-A7EMP6-F1
#
_cell.length_a   1.000
_cell.length_b   1.000
_cell.length_c   1.000
_cell.angle_alpha   90.00
_cell.angle_beta   90.00
_cell.angle_gamma   90.00
#
_symmetry.space_group_name_H-M   'P 1'
#
loop_
_entity.id
_entity.type
_entity.pdbx_description
1 polymer ?
#
loop_
_entity_poly.entity_id
_entity_poly.type
_entity_poly.pdbx_seq_one_letter_code
_entity_poly.pdbx_strand_id
1 'polypeptide(L)' 'MNLFREIIRANFDLRPAAIVKELDLAKPIYFKTAKNGHFTSQEFSWEKPKTLKL' A
#
# COMPACT_ATOMS: atom_id res chain seq x y z
N MET A 1 -20.32 7.65 -14.30
CA MET A 1 -19.66 7.00 -13.14
C MET A 1 -18.55 6.12 -13.67
N ASN A 2 -17.36 6.16 -13.06
CA ASN A 2 -16.23 5.34 -13.52
C ASN A 2 -16.08 4.19 -12.52
N LEU A 3 -16.44 2.98 -12.97
CA LEU A 3 -16.45 1.75 -12.17
C LEU A 3 -15.12 1.53 -11.42
N PHE A 4 -13.98 1.77 -12.06
CA PHE A 4 -12.67 1.63 -11.42
C PHE A 4 -12.54 2.54 -10.20
N ARG A 5 -13.00 3.78 -10.29
CA ARG A 5 -12.91 4.74 -9.19
C ARG A 5 -13.73 4.29 -7.99
N GLU A 6 -14.90 3.70 -8.24
CA GLU A 6 -15.79 3.19 -7.18
C GLU A 6 -15.16 1.98 -6.49
N ILE A 7 -14.63 1.03 -7.26
CA ILE A 7 -13.90 -0.12 -6.71
C ILE A 7 -12.72 0.35 -5.85
N ILE A 8 -11.93 1.33 -6.31
CA ILE A 8 -10.81 1.86 -5.51
C ILE A 8 -11.32 2.47 -4.20
N ARG A 9 -12.34 3.33 -4.24
CA ARG A 9 -12.90 3.96 -3.04
C ARG A 9 -13.52 2.98 -2.05
N ALA A 10 -14.07 1.87 -2.54
CA ALA A 10 -14.63 0.81 -1.70
C ALA A 10 -13.57 -0.06 -1.01
N ASN A 11 -12.36 -0.14 -1.58
CA ASN A 11 -11.31 -1.07 -1.12
C ASN A 11 -10.12 -0.40 -0.41
N PHE A 12 -9.89 0.89 -0.68
CA PHE A 12 -8.72 1.62 -0.18
C PHE A 12 -9.12 2.90 0.55
N ASP A 13 -8.71 3.00 1.82
CA ASP A 13 -8.70 4.25 2.56
C ASP A 13 -7.35 4.94 2.34
N LEU A 14 -7.34 5.94 1.45
CA LEU A 14 -6.11 6.63 1.03
C LEU A 14 -5.71 7.79 1.97
N ARG A 15 -6.32 7.91 3.15
CA ARG A 15 -5.90 8.90 4.15
C ARG A 15 -4.53 8.50 4.73
N PRO A 16 -3.61 9.44 5.00
CA PRO A 16 -2.26 9.11 5.47
C PRO A 16 -2.21 8.18 6.68
N ALA A 17 -3.05 8.40 7.69
CA ALA A 17 -3.10 7.55 8.88
C ALA A 17 -3.58 6.12 8.58
N ALA A 18 -4.51 5.95 7.64
CA ALA A 18 -4.96 4.64 7.21
C ALA A 18 -3.87 3.92 6.43
N ILE A 19 -3.14 4.62 5.55
CA ILE A 19 -1.99 4.07 4.82
C ILE A 19 -0.89 3.62 5.78
N VAL A 20 -0.52 4.44 6.78
CA VAL A 20 0.48 4.08 7.79
C VAL A 20 0.08 2.81 8.53
N LYS A 21 -1.20 2.66 8.88
CA LYS A 21 -1.72 1.48 9.57
C LYS A 21 -1.75 0.25 8.66
N GLU A 22 -2.32 0.37 7.46
CA GLU A 22 -2.49 -0.74 6.51
C GLU A 22 -1.14 -1.31 6.05
N LEU A 23 -0.18 -0.42 5.78
CA LEU A 23 1.15 -0.77 5.30
C LEU A 23 2.19 -0.87 6.41
N ASP A 24 1.80 -0.69 7.67
CA ASP A 24 2.69 -0.83 8.84
C ASP A 24 3.96 0.04 8.75
N LEU A 25 3.76 1.30 8.32
CA LEU A 25 4.86 2.22 7.98
C LEU A 25 5.57 2.81 9.19
N ALA A 26 5.05 2.64 10.40
CA ALA A 26 5.74 3.12 11.61
C ALA A 26 7.01 2.30 11.94
N LYS A 27 7.22 1.16 11.27
CA LYS A 27 8.41 0.32 11.46
C LYS A 27 9.67 0.96 10.88
N PRO A 28 10.84 0.77 11.52
CA PRO A 28 12.12 1.29 11.04
C PRO A 28 12.68 0.45 9.86
N ILE A 29 11.97 0.42 8.73
CA ILE A 29 12.33 -0.38 7.54
C ILE A 29 13.01 0.44 6.42
N TYR A 30 13.04 1.77 6.55
CA TYR A 30 13.42 2.68 5.45
C TYR A 30 14.87 2.59 4.99
N PHE A 31 15.79 2.14 5.84
CA PHE A 31 17.18 1.92 5.42
C PHE A 31 17.27 0.88 4.29
N LYS A 32 16.43 -0.17 4.34
CA LYS A 32 16.39 -1.22 3.31
C LYS A 32 15.87 -0.70 1.98
N THR A 33 15.00 0.32 1.98
CA THR A 33 14.42 0.89 0.73
C THR A 33 15.40 1.81 0.01
N ALA A 34 16.47 2.26 0.67
CA ALA A 34 17.43 3.23 0.13
C ALA A 34 18.45 2.63 -0.87
N LYS A 35 18.39 1.31 -1.12
CA LYS A 35 19.25 0.60 -2.05
C LYS A 35 18.37 -0.23 -2.99
N ASN A 36 18.75 -0.31 -4.28
CA ASN A 36 18.08 -1.13 -5.29
C ASN A 36 16.60 -0.77 -5.56
N GLY A 37 16.15 0.42 -5.15
CA GLY A 37 14.79 0.92 -5.37
C GLY A 37 13.79 0.56 -4.25
N HIS A 38 12.68 1.28 -4.22
CA HIS A 38 11.65 1.14 -3.18
C HIS A 38 10.60 0.05 -3.48
N PHE A 39 10.52 -0.36 -4.74
CA PHE A 39 9.52 -1.30 -5.25
C PHE A 39 10.15 -2.64 -5.60
N THR A 40 9.33 -3.63 -5.96
CA THR A 40 9.65 -5.01 -6.36
C THR A 40 10.09 -5.97 -5.25
N SER A 41 10.60 -5.46 -4.13
CA SER A 41 10.98 -6.30 -2.98
C SER A 41 9.75 -6.78 -2.19
N GLN A 42 9.46 -8.08 -2.26
CA GLN A 42 8.32 -8.73 -1.58
C GLN A 42 8.38 -8.66 -0.04
N GLU A 43 9.48 -8.15 0.54
CA GLU A 43 9.58 -7.83 1.96
C GLU A 43 8.66 -6.67 2.36
N PHE A 44 8.34 -5.76 1.44
CA PHE A 44 7.56 -4.57 1.73
C PHE A 44 6.05 -4.83 1.64
N SER A 45 5.29 -4.22 2.55
CA SER A 45 3.84 -4.39 2.64
C SER A 45 3.11 -3.90 1.39
N TRP A 46 3.59 -2.84 0.74
CA TRP A 46 2.97 -2.29 -0.47
C TRP A 46 3.17 -3.14 -1.73
N GLU A 47 4.07 -4.12 -1.70
CA GLU A 47 4.25 -5.07 -2.80
C GLU A 47 3.25 -6.23 -2.74
N LYS A 48 2.51 -6.37 -1.63
CA LYS A 48 1.52 -7.43 -1.44
C LYS A 48 0.15 -6.97 -1.96
N PRO A 49 -0.37 -7.55 -3.06
CA PRO A 49 -1.65 -7.11 -3.60
C PRO A 49 -2.80 -7.35 -2.62
N LYS A 50 -3.68 -6.36 -2.51
CA LYS A 50 -4.92 -6.48 -1.73
C LYS A 50 -5.98 -7.21 -2.54
N THR A 51 -6.62 -8.22 -1.95
CA THR A 51 -7.83 -8.83 -2.52
C THR A 51 -8.95 -7.79 -2.55
N LEU A 52 -9.50 -7.53 -3.73
CA LEU A 52 -10.55 -6.54 -3.94
C LEU A 52 -11.94 -7.17 -3.72
N LYS A 53 -12.83 -6.40 -3.12
CA LYS A 53 -14.28 -6.61 -3.17
C LYS A 53 -14.81 -5.90 -4.41
N LEU A 54 -15.47 -6.67 -5.27
CA LEU A 54 -16.09 -6.19 -6.52
C LEU A 54 -17.57 -5.87 -6.30
#